data_AF-A0A963H4C6-F1
#
_entry.id   AF-A0A963H4C6-F1
#
_cell.length_a   1.000
_cell.length_b   1.000
_cell.length_c   1.000
_cell.angle_alpha   90.00
_cell.angle_beta   90.00
_cell.angle_gamma   90.00
#
_symmetry.space_group_name_H-M   'P 1'
#
loop_
_entity.id
_entity.type
_entity.pdbx_description
1 polymer ?
#
loop_
_entity_poly.entity_id
_entity_poly.type
_entity_poly.pdbx_seq_one_letter_code
_entity_poly.pdbx_strand_id
1 'polypeptide(L)'
;GPAASAGEIERFRERLIAEPDGYIAQPTLALSNCPTFVDAGIAPRHIDLRPFILSGEEVRMVPGGLTRVALREGSLVVNSSQGGGTKDTWVLEE
;
A
#
# COMPACT_ATOMS: atom_id res chain seq x y z
N GLY A 1 4.20 7.41 14.22
CA GLY A 1 4.98 6.26 13.72
C GLY A 1 6.43 6.65 13.54
N PRO A 2 7.31 5.76 13.08
CA PRO A 2 8.76 6.00 13.03
C PRO A 2 9.18 7.15 12.11
N ALA A 3 8.35 7.53 11.13
CA ALA A 3 8.60 8.63 10.20
C ALA A 3 7.92 9.96 10.59
N ALA A 4 7.25 10.03 11.76
CA ALA A 4 6.52 11.22 12.20
C ALA A 4 7.32 11.98 13.27
N SER A 5 7.22 13.31 13.25
CA SER A 5 7.75 14.17 14.31
C SER A 5 6.97 14.02 15.62
N ALA A 6 7.58 14.45 16.74
CA ALA A 6 6.92 14.41 18.04
C ALA A 6 5.59 15.20 18.08
N GLY A 7 5.54 16.37 17.43
CA GLY A 7 4.32 17.17 17.35
C GLY A 7 3.21 16.50 16.52
N GLU A 8 3.55 15.79 15.45
CA GLU A 8 2.59 15.03 14.67
C GLU A 8 2.05 13.82 15.43
N ILE A 9 2.91 13.16 16.22
CA ILE A 9 2.50 12.06 17.11
C ILE A 9 1.48 12.56 18.12
N GLU A 10 1.74 13.69 18.78
CA GLU A 10 0.84 14.20 19.82
C GLU A 10 -0.50 14.65 19.24
N ARG A 11 -0.49 15.36 18.11
CA ARG A 11 -1.73 15.71 17.40
C ARG A 11 -2.52 14.47 16.97
N PHE A 12 -1.86 13.39 16.58
CA PHE A 12 -2.55 12.15 16.22
C PHE A 12 -3.05 11.38 17.44
N ARG A 13 -2.35 11.48 18.58
CA ARG A 13 -2.81 10.93 19.87
C ARG A 13 -4.14 11.55 20.28
N GLU A 14 -4.28 12.88 20.20
CA GLU A 14 -5.54 13.57 20.53
C GLU A 14 -6.71 13.02 19.71
N ARG A 15 -6.49 12.80 18.40
CA ARG A 15 -7.50 12.21 17.51
C ARG A 15 -7.83 10.77 17.87
N LEU A 16 -6.83 9.98 18.24
CA LEU A 16 -7.01 8.57 18.63
C LEU A 16 -7.77 8.45 19.96
N ILE A 17 -7.53 9.36 20.91
CA ILE A 17 -8.28 9.39 22.18
C ILE A 17 -9.74 9.82 21.94
N ALA A 18 -9.98 10.76 21.02
CA ALA A 18 -11.32 11.25 20.74
C ALA A 18 -12.25 10.19 20.11
N GLU A 19 -11.73 9.29 19.28
CA GLU A 19 -12.50 8.25 18.58
C GLU A 19 -11.69 6.96 18.42
N PRO A 20 -11.40 6.22 19.50
CA PRO A 20 -10.46 5.10 19.47
C PRO A 20 -10.93 3.95 18.55
N ASP A 21 -12.24 3.68 18.52
CA ASP A 21 -12.83 2.61 17.72
C ASP A 21 -12.75 2.88 16.20
N GLY A 22 -12.42 4.10 15.79
CA GLY A 22 -12.20 4.49 14.39
C GLY A 22 -10.81 4.14 13.85
N TYR A 23 -9.89 3.64 14.68
CA TYR A 23 -8.50 3.39 14.30
C TYR A 23 -8.05 1.95 14.57
N ILE A 24 -7.16 1.47 13.71
CA ILE A 24 -6.39 0.24 13.93
C ILE A 24 -4.89 0.56 13.82
N ALA A 25 -4.07 -0.23 14.49
CA ALA A 25 -2.62 -0.13 14.42
C ALA A 25 -2.00 -1.48 14.04
N GLN A 26 -0.95 -1.41 13.23
CA GLN A 26 -0.12 -2.56 12.87
C GLN A 26 1.36 -2.14 12.96
N PRO A 27 2.27 -3.08 13.24
CA PRO A 27 3.71 -2.81 13.13
C PRO A 27 4.05 -2.28 11.74
N THR A 28 5.03 -1.38 11.65
CA THR A 28 5.51 -0.91 10.34
C THR A 28 6.27 -2.05 9.66
N LEU A 29 5.73 -2.54 8.55
CA LEU A 29 6.34 -3.61 7.76
C LEU A 29 7.26 -3.01 6.69
N ALA A 30 8.35 -3.72 6.38
CA ALA A 30 9.16 -3.45 5.20
C ALA A 30 8.42 -3.98 3.96
N LEU A 31 7.58 -3.15 3.34
CA LEU A 31 6.86 -3.53 2.12
C LEU A 31 7.85 -3.82 0.98
N SER A 32 7.53 -4.82 0.16
CA SER A 32 8.28 -5.08 -1.07
C SER A 32 8.22 -3.86 -2.00
N ASN A 33 9.23 -3.72 -2.85
CA ASN A 33 9.29 -2.66 -3.85
C ASN A 33 9.40 -3.23 -5.26
N CYS A 34 8.97 -2.44 -6.23
CA CYS A 34 9.05 -2.74 -7.65
C CYS A 34 9.69 -1.55 -8.39
N PRO A 35 10.57 -1.79 -9.38
CA PRO A 35 11.11 -0.73 -10.22
C PRO A 35 10.00 0.13 -10.83
N THR A 36 10.10 1.44 -10.63
CA THR A 36 9.10 2.40 -11.08
C THR A 36 9.79 3.59 -11.72
N PHE A 37 9.28 3.99 -12.89
CA PHE A 37 9.77 5.17 -13.58
C PHE A 37 9.25 6.43 -12.88
N VAL A 38 10.18 7.26 -12.45
CA VAL A 38 9.96 8.53 -11.75
C VAL A 38 10.82 9.61 -12.42
N ASP A 39 10.69 10.86 -12.02
CA ASP A 39 11.38 11.99 -12.67
C ASP A 39 12.91 11.82 -12.71
N ALA A 40 13.49 11.18 -11.69
CA ALA A 40 14.92 10.89 -11.60
C ALA A 40 15.38 9.61 -12.35
N GLY A 41 14.48 8.93 -13.07
CA GLY A 41 14.74 7.66 -13.76
C GLY A 41 14.04 6.47 -13.10
N ILE A 42 14.71 5.31 -13.03
CA ILE A 42 14.13 4.10 -12.40
C ILE A 42 14.51 4.07 -10.92
N ALA A 43 13.51 4.07 -10.05
CA ALA A 43 13.69 3.98 -8.61
C ALA A 43 12.74 2.95 -7.98
N PRO A 44 13.12 2.34 -6.83
CA PRO A 44 12.24 1.44 -6.10
C PRO A 44 11.05 2.22 -5.52
N ARG A 45 9.85 1.66 -5.64
CA ARG A 45 8.63 2.15 -4.97
C ARG A 45 7.87 1.00 -4.35
N HIS A 46 7.29 1.24 -3.17
CA HIS A 46 6.51 0.23 -2.47
C HIS A 46 5.24 -0.11 -3.24
N ILE A 47 4.92 -1.40 -3.28
CA ILE A 47 3.71 -1.89 -3.94
C ILE A 47 2.86 -2.71 -2.98
N ASP A 48 1.58 -2.81 -3.28
CA ASP A 48 0.73 -3.87 -2.76
C ASP A 48 -0.04 -4.56 -3.89
N LEU A 49 -0.45 -5.80 -3.64
CA LEU A 49 -1.17 -6.63 -4.59
C LEU A 49 -2.54 -7.00 -4.03
N ARG A 50 -3.57 -6.77 -4.83
CA ARG A 50 -4.94 -7.20 -4.54
C ARG A 50 -5.39 -8.23 -5.58
N PRO A 51 -5.24 -9.54 -5.30
CA PRO A 51 -5.90 -10.57 -6.10
C PRO A 51 -7.40 -10.60 -5.80
N PHE A 52 -8.18 -11.25 -6.67
CA PHE A 52 -9.62 -11.39 -6.52
C PHE A 52 -10.00 -12.86 -6.47
N ILE A 53 -10.55 -13.28 -5.33
CA ILE A 53 -11.13 -14.61 -5.15
C ILE A 53 -12.58 -14.59 -5.64
N LEU A 54 -12.93 -15.54 -6.50
CA LEU A 54 -14.29 -15.77 -6.97
C LEU A 54 -14.85 -16.99 -6.24
N SER A 55 -15.92 -16.80 -5.47
CA SER A 55 -16.60 -17.86 -4.74
C SER A 55 -17.95 -18.17 -5.38
N GLY A 56 -18.12 -19.41 -5.84
CA GLY A 56 -19.38 -19.94 -6.37
C GLY A 56 -19.58 -21.39 -5.91
N GLU A 57 -19.99 -22.27 -6.82
CA GLU A 57 -19.93 -23.73 -6.59
C GLU A 57 -18.51 -24.19 -6.23
N GLU A 58 -17.50 -23.54 -6.83
CA GLU A 58 -16.10 -23.70 -6.52
C GLU A 58 -15.46 -22.34 -6.13
N VAL A 59 -14.37 -22.41 -5.37
CA VAL A 59 -13.52 -21.26 -5.05
C VAL A 59 -12.37 -21.21 -6.03
N ARG A 60 -12.25 -20.12 -6.79
CA ARG A 60 -11.22 -19.95 -7.82
C ARG A 60 -10.60 -18.56 -7.79
N MET A 61 -9.40 -18.43 -8.36
CA MET A 61 -8.71 -17.16 -8.59
C MET A 61 -8.31 -17.06 -10.06
N VAL A 62 -8.44 -15.88 -10.66
CA VAL A 62 -7.88 -15.59 -11.99
C VAL A 62 -6.38 -15.31 -11.82
N PRO A 63 -5.49 -15.77 -12.72
CA PRO A 63 -4.05 -15.49 -12.67
C PRO A 63 -3.78 -14.00 -12.94
N GLY A 64 -3.95 -13.17 -11.91
CA GLY A 64 -3.79 -11.73 -11.99
C GLY A 64 -4.26 -11.01 -10.73
N GLY A 65 -4.26 -9.69 -10.79
CA GLY A 65 -4.70 -8.85 -9.69
C GLY A 65 -4.43 -7.37 -9.95
N LEU A 66 -4.92 -6.53 -9.04
CA LEU A 66 -4.62 -5.12 -9.05
C LEU A 66 -3.35 -4.86 -8.25
N THR A 67 -2.26 -4.48 -8.92
CA THR A 67 -1.07 -3.97 -8.23
C THR A 67 -1.18 -2.46 -8.10
N ARG A 68 -1.00 -1.94 -6.88
CA ARG A 68 -0.90 -0.50 -6.61
C ARG A 68 0.52 -0.13 -6.23
N VAL A 69 0.92 1.10 -6.54
CA VAL A 69 2.27 1.61 -6.27
C VAL A 69 2.21 2.96 -5.57
N ALA A 70 3.00 3.13 -4.51
CA ALA A 70 3.19 4.40 -3.83
C ALA A 70 4.20 5.23 -4.62
N LEU A 71 3.77 6.25 -5.37
CA LEU A 71 4.68 6.99 -6.27
C LEU A 71 5.62 7.95 -5.52
N ARG A 72 5.19 8.45 -4.35
CA ARG A 72 6.01 9.31 -3.50
C ARG A 72 7.15 8.51 -2.87
N GLU A 73 8.36 9.05 -2.96
CA GLU A 73 9.54 8.43 -2.35
C GLU A 73 9.37 8.20 -0.85
N GLY A 74 9.75 7.00 -0.38
CA GLY A 74 9.63 6.59 1.02
C GLY A 74 8.20 6.38 1.53
N SER A 75 7.18 6.62 0.70
CA SER A 75 5.79 6.43 1.11
C SER A 75 5.42 4.95 1.13
N LEU A 76 4.73 4.54 2.20
CA LEU A 76 4.07 3.24 2.32
C LEU A 76 2.59 3.31 1.88
N VAL A 77 2.11 4.50 1.51
CA VAL A 77 0.70 4.72 1.15
C VAL A 77 0.52 4.56 -0.36
N VAL A 78 -0.15 3.48 -0.74
CA VAL A 78 -0.47 3.13 -2.13
C VAL A 78 -1.86 3.62 -2.59
N ASN A 79 -2.60 4.33 -1.72
CA ASN A 79 -3.96 4.78 -2.03
C ASN A 79 -3.95 5.85 -3.13
N SER A 80 -4.83 5.72 -4.12
CA SER A 80 -4.89 6.62 -5.29
C SER A 80 -5.21 8.06 -4.89
N SER A 81 -6.01 8.26 -3.85
CA SER A 81 -6.33 9.59 -3.31
C SER A 81 -5.11 10.36 -2.78
N GLN A 82 -3.98 9.69 -2.57
CA GLN A 82 -2.74 10.29 -2.06
C GLN A 82 -1.55 10.06 -3.00
N GLY A 83 -1.81 9.97 -4.31
CA GLY A 83 -0.76 9.82 -5.32
C GLY A 83 -0.32 8.37 -5.55
N GLY A 84 -1.18 7.41 -5.25
CA GLY A 84 -1.00 6.01 -5.65
C GLY A 84 -1.26 5.81 -7.15
N GLY A 85 -0.40 5.03 -7.79
CA GLY A 85 -0.60 4.56 -9.17
C GLY A 85 -0.97 3.08 -9.20
N THR A 86 -1.12 2.54 -10.41
CA THR A 86 -1.35 1.10 -10.63
C THR A 86 -0.31 0.52 -11.57
N LYS A 87 -0.05 -0.78 -11.45
CA LYS A 87 0.76 -1.56 -12.37
C LYS A 87 -0.04 -2.78 -12.83
N ASP A 88 0.28 -3.25 -14.04
CA ASP A 88 -0.19 -4.55 -14.49
C ASP A 88 0.49 -5.66 -13.67
N THR A 89 -0.22 -6.76 -13.44
CA THR A 89 0.25 -7.90 -12.65
C THR A 89 0.36 -9.11 -13.57
N TRP A 90 1.59 -9.48 -13.91
CA TRP A 90 1.84 -10.66 -14.75
C TRP A 90 2.06 -11.89 -13.87
N VAL A 91 1.23 -12.91 -14.08
CA VAL A 91 1.40 -14.25 -13.54
C VAL A 91 1.86 -15.12 -14.70
N LEU A 92 3.07 -15.66 -14.60
CA LEU A 92 3.66 -16.48 -15.67
C LEU A 92 3.13 -17.91 -15.58
N GLU A 93 2.86 -18.51 -16.73
CA GLU A 93 2.62 -19.95 -16.88
C GLU A 93 3.96 -20.68 -17.03
N GLU A 94 3.99 -21.98 -16.70
CA GLU A 94 5.16 -22.85 -16.89
C GLU A 94 5.42 -23.19 -18.37
#